data_AF-A0A920QNG6-F1
#
_entry.id   AF-A0A920QNG6-F1
#
_cell.length_a   1.000
_cell.length_b   1.000
_cell.length_c   1.000
_cell.angle_alpha   90.00
_cell.angle_beta   90.00
_cell.angle_gamma   90.00
#
_symmetry.space_group_name_H-M   'P 1'
#
loop_
_entity.id
_entity.type
_entity.pdbx_description
1 polymer ?
#
loop_
_entity_poly.entity_id
_entity_poly.type
_entity_poly.pdbx_seq_one_letter_code
_entity_poly.pdbx_strand_id
1 'polypeptide(L)'
;MQFPINNQFSSILLTKFGKLLYLNYLEILTVLVLVALSAALYRRWITSPKRLSYSLTKKPESIIIIFLIGLLMLTHLLSETFNHLTNVSDNFYIISGPLSNLLKSLNFSKSLSITLHKVFWWTHLLTILSFAIYIPLSKHMHLLASPLAFFFSSLNNTGVIDTPQNLETMDTFGANNINTFKPKQIIDFFACAVCGRCSEVCPTDLTGKQLSPMFLINNLMDNATSTSIKTAPNFNEGVINNNVTETEIWDCLTCGACVNECPVGIEHISPIIEMRRHLVMEKSKMPETAESTLVSLEQRGHPWRGTTYTRSDWHSDLNVKTLSENPDAEYLLWVGCTGALVERNQMVTKSIVNVLNFSKVDYAILSGEETCTGDPAKRIGNEYLFQILANQNIQNFIKYDEKKNNYSLPTLPKYNQK
;
A
#
# COMPACT_ATOMS: atom_id res chain seq x y z
N MET A 1 -4.35 -26.16 -45.24
CA MET A 1 -5.29 -25.15 -44.67
C MET A 1 -4.60 -23.80 -44.65
N GLN A 2 -4.82 -22.97 -45.67
CA GLN A 2 -4.46 -21.55 -45.65
C GLN A 2 -5.64 -20.81 -45.05
N PHE A 3 -5.48 -20.27 -43.84
CA PHE A 3 -6.44 -19.30 -43.31
C PHE A 3 -6.33 -18.04 -44.18
N PRO A 4 -7.39 -17.57 -44.84
CA PRO A 4 -7.37 -16.28 -45.52
C PRO A 4 -7.39 -15.22 -44.42
N ILE A 5 -6.22 -14.68 -44.06
CA ILE A 5 -6.16 -13.46 -43.27
C ILE A 5 -6.87 -12.40 -44.12
N ASN A 6 -7.98 -11.86 -43.62
CA ASN A 6 -8.75 -10.83 -44.32
C ASN A 6 -7.88 -9.58 -44.54
N ASN A 7 -7.35 -9.41 -45.76
CA ASN A 7 -6.50 -8.27 -46.13
C ASN A 7 -7.21 -6.92 -46.00
N GLN A 8 -8.55 -6.87 -45.94
CA GLN A 8 -9.30 -5.63 -45.77
C GLN A 8 -9.27 -5.10 -44.33
N PHE A 9 -9.22 -5.98 -43.31
CA PHE A 9 -9.18 -5.58 -41.90
C PHE A 9 -7.91 -4.74 -41.60
N SER A 10 -6.77 -5.13 -42.19
CA SER A 10 -5.51 -4.40 -42.10
C SER A 10 -5.59 -3.04 -42.81
N SER A 11 -6.22 -2.95 -43.98
CA SER A 11 -6.29 -1.68 -44.75
C SER A 11 -7.19 -0.61 -44.10
N ILE A 12 -8.17 -1.01 -43.30
CA ILE A 12 -9.09 -0.10 -42.59
C ILE A 12 -8.43 0.44 -41.31
N LEU A 13 -7.68 -0.41 -40.58
CA LEU A 13 -7.03 -0.04 -39.32
C LEU A 13 -5.63 0.58 -39.51
N LEU A 14 -4.90 0.16 -40.56
CA LEU A 14 -3.52 0.56 -40.86
C LEU A 14 -3.44 1.23 -42.25
N THR A 15 -4.17 2.33 -42.42
CA THR A 15 -3.99 3.19 -43.60
C THR A 15 -2.51 3.60 -43.74
N LYS A 16 -2.05 3.93 -44.95
CA LYS A 16 -0.66 4.40 -45.17
C LYS A 16 -0.29 5.54 -44.22
N PHE A 17 -1.23 6.45 -43.99
CA PHE A 17 -1.10 7.53 -43.03
C PHE A 17 -1.03 7.03 -41.57
N GLY A 18 -1.94 6.15 -41.16
CA GLY A 18 -1.93 5.58 -39.80
C GLY A 18 -0.65 4.81 -39.48
N LYS A 19 -0.14 4.02 -40.45
CA LYS A 19 1.16 3.34 -40.32
C LYS A 19 2.31 4.34 -40.14
N LEU A 20 2.33 5.42 -40.93
CA LEU A 20 3.37 6.45 -40.83
C LEU A 20 3.33 7.15 -39.47
N LEU A 21 2.14 7.50 -38.99
CA LEU A 21 1.94 8.12 -37.68
C LEU A 21 2.40 7.19 -36.56
N TYR A 22 2.01 5.91 -36.59
CA TYR A 22 2.41 4.93 -35.59
C TYR A 22 3.92 4.71 -35.53
N LEU A 23 4.58 4.57 -36.68
CA LEU A 23 6.04 4.37 -36.72
C LEU A 23 6.79 5.61 -36.22
N ASN A 24 6.37 6.82 -36.61
CA ASN A 24 6.97 8.05 -36.08
C ASN A 24 6.71 8.23 -34.58
N TYR A 25 5.54 7.83 -34.09
CA TYR A 25 5.25 7.78 -32.65
C TYR A 25 6.22 6.85 -31.91
N LEU A 26 6.48 5.65 -32.45
CA LEU A 26 7.45 4.73 -31.86
C LEU A 26 8.87 5.29 -31.84
N GLU A 27 9.31 5.98 -32.90
CA GLU A 27 10.62 6.63 -32.92
C GLU A 27 10.76 7.71 -31.85
N ILE A 28 9.76 8.61 -31.76
CA ILE A 28 9.73 9.65 -30.73
C ILE A 28 9.76 9.03 -29.34
N LEU A 29 8.91 8.02 -29.10
CA LEU A 29 8.88 7.32 -27.82
C LEU A 29 10.22 6.66 -27.51
N THR A 30 10.87 6.07 -28.50
CA THR A 30 12.19 5.41 -28.35
C THR A 30 13.24 6.38 -27.83
N VAL A 31 13.33 7.58 -28.42
CA VAL A 31 14.27 8.60 -27.97
C VAL A 31 13.88 9.16 -26.60
N LEU A 32 12.60 9.41 -26.35
CA LEU A 32 12.14 9.87 -25.04
C LEU A 32 12.46 8.86 -23.93
N VAL A 33 12.27 7.56 -24.19
CA VAL A 33 12.61 6.49 -23.25
C VAL A 33 14.12 6.44 -23.02
N LEU A 34 14.95 6.54 -24.05
CA LEU A 34 16.41 6.58 -23.89
C LEU A 34 16.86 7.78 -23.03
N VAL A 35 16.30 8.97 -23.27
CA VAL A 35 16.56 10.16 -22.45
C VAL A 35 16.10 9.94 -21.01
N ALA A 36 14.91 9.38 -20.80
CA ALA A 36 14.39 9.08 -19.47
C ALA A 36 15.26 8.04 -18.73
N LEU A 37 15.77 7.02 -19.41
CA LEU A 37 16.69 6.03 -18.85
C LEU A 37 18.01 6.69 -18.43
N SER A 38 18.60 7.55 -19.27
CA SER A 38 19.80 8.31 -18.93
C SER A 38 19.57 9.22 -17.72
N ALA A 39 18.44 9.94 -17.67
CA ALA A 39 18.08 10.76 -16.53
C ALA A 39 17.85 9.93 -15.25
N ALA A 40 17.22 8.76 -15.36
CA ALA A 40 17.00 7.85 -14.24
C ALA A 40 18.31 7.24 -13.71
N LEU A 41 19.23 6.87 -14.61
CA LEU A 41 20.59 6.42 -14.27
C LEU A 41 21.36 7.51 -13.52
N TYR A 42 21.38 8.72 -14.08
CA TYR A 42 22.02 9.88 -13.45
C TYR A 42 21.43 10.14 -12.06
N ARG A 43 20.09 10.18 -11.96
CA ARG A 43 19.41 10.46 -10.69
C ARG A 43 19.67 9.39 -9.63
N ARG A 44 19.78 8.12 -10.03
CA ARG A 44 19.94 6.98 -9.11
C ARG A 44 21.37 6.83 -8.59
N TRP A 45 22.38 6.98 -9.45
CA TRP A 45 23.78 6.71 -9.09
C TRP A 45 24.64 7.96 -8.86
N ILE A 46 24.29 9.11 -9.44
CA ILE A 46 25.08 10.34 -9.28
C ILE A 46 24.46 11.23 -8.20
N THR A 47 23.22 11.73 -8.39
CA THR A 47 22.60 12.60 -7.36
C THR A 47 22.10 11.83 -6.14
N SER A 48 21.70 10.57 -6.34
CA SER A 48 21.25 9.59 -5.33
C SER A 48 20.54 10.21 -4.09
N PRO A 49 19.29 10.69 -4.20
CA PRO A 49 18.50 11.12 -3.06
C PRO A 49 18.47 10.05 -1.95
N LYS A 50 18.32 10.43 -0.67
CA LYS A 50 18.34 9.50 0.48
C LYS A 50 17.42 8.27 0.27
N ARG A 51 16.21 8.48 -0.26
CA ARG A 51 15.28 7.37 -0.54
C ARG A 51 15.75 6.36 -1.60
N LEU A 52 16.75 6.72 -2.40
CA LEU A 52 17.37 5.88 -3.44
C LEU A 52 18.78 5.40 -3.04
N SER A 53 19.26 5.75 -1.85
CA SER A 53 20.59 5.34 -1.39
C SER A 53 20.60 3.96 -0.73
N TYR A 54 19.45 3.37 -0.45
CA TYR A 54 19.33 2.05 0.17
C TYR A 54 19.94 0.92 -0.70
N SER A 55 20.34 -0.17 -0.07
CA SER A 55 20.87 -1.36 -0.77
C SER A 55 19.83 -1.94 -1.76
N LEU A 56 18.56 -1.98 -1.34
CA LEU A 56 17.47 -2.52 -2.12
C LEU A 56 17.19 -1.72 -3.42
N THR A 57 17.40 -0.41 -3.40
CA THR A 57 17.24 0.45 -4.58
C THR A 57 18.44 0.35 -5.54
N LYS A 58 19.61 -0.08 -5.04
CA LYS A 58 20.86 -0.24 -5.81
C LYS A 58 21.19 -1.68 -6.20
N LYS A 59 20.25 -2.60 -5.97
CA LYS A 59 20.30 -4.01 -6.38
C LYS A 59 20.69 -4.18 -7.87
N PRO A 60 21.63 -5.09 -8.21
CA PRO A 60 22.17 -5.24 -9.58
C PRO A 60 21.10 -5.63 -10.61
N GLU A 61 20.00 -6.24 -10.19
CA GLU A 61 18.85 -6.55 -11.05
C GLU A 61 18.25 -5.29 -11.69
N SER A 62 18.42 -4.10 -11.06
CA SER A 62 18.01 -2.82 -11.67
C SER A 62 18.77 -2.56 -12.96
N ILE A 63 20.06 -2.91 -13.00
CA ILE A 63 20.94 -2.66 -14.13
C ILE A 63 20.56 -3.58 -15.29
N ILE A 64 20.22 -4.85 -14.99
CA ILE A 64 19.72 -5.81 -15.99
C ILE A 64 18.46 -5.25 -16.67
N ILE A 65 17.48 -4.78 -15.90
CA ILE A 65 16.24 -4.22 -16.45
C ILE A 65 16.51 -2.98 -17.31
N ILE A 66 17.32 -2.04 -16.80
CA ILE A 66 17.67 -0.82 -17.55
C ILE A 66 18.39 -1.17 -18.85
N PHE A 67 19.31 -2.14 -18.80
CA PHE A 67 20.02 -2.64 -19.97
C PHE A 67 19.06 -3.26 -20.99
N LEU A 68 18.14 -4.14 -20.56
CA LEU A 68 17.17 -4.77 -21.46
C LEU A 68 16.23 -3.75 -22.13
N ILE A 69 15.74 -2.75 -21.38
CA ILE A 69 14.90 -1.68 -21.96
C ILE A 69 15.73 -0.83 -22.94
N GLY A 70 16.95 -0.43 -22.55
CA GLY A 70 17.85 0.33 -23.43
C GLY A 70 18.21 -0.44 -24.70
N LEU A 71 18.49 -1.74 -24.58
CA LEU A 71 18.78 -2.64 -25.70
C LEU A 71 17.56 -2.74 -26.64
N LEU A 72 16.35 -2.86 -26.10
CA LEU A 72 15.11 -2.93 -26.87
C LEU A 72 14.89 -1.62 -27.66
N MET A 73 15.07 -0.46 -27.03
CA MET A 73 14.98 0.85 -27.69
C MET A 73 16.04 1.03 -28.78
N LEU A 74 17.30 0.72 -28.48
CA LEU A 74 18.41 0.91 -29.41
C LEU A 74 18.31 -0.02 -30.62
N THR A 75 18.00 -1.30 -30.40
CA THR A 75 17.84 -2.28 -31.48
C THR A 75 16.67 -1.94 -32.39
N HIS A 76 15.58 -1.38 -31.86
CA HIS A 76 14.48 -0.86 -32.68
C HIS A 76 14.93 0.27 -33.60
N LEU A 77 15.56 1.32 -33.03
CA LEU A 77 16.02 2.48 -33.79
C LEU A 77 17.03 2.10 -34.87
N LEU A 78 17.99 1.23 -34.54
CA LEU A 78 19.00 0.76 -35.49
C LEU A 78 18.38 -0.13 -36.58
N SER A 79 17.43 -1.01 -36.22
CA SER A 79 16.69 -1.82 -37.19
C SER A 79 15.99 -0.94 -38.23
N GLU A 80 15.24 0.09 -37.80
CA GLU A 80 14.56 1.01 -38.73
C GLU A 80 15.56 1.85 -39.55
N THR A 81 16.64 2.32 -38.94
CA THR A 81 17.68 3.10 -39.64
C THR A 81 18.32 2.31 -40.78
N PHE A 82 18.70 1.05 -40.54
CA PHE A 82 19.26 0.18 -41.59
C PHE A 82 18.20 -0.27 -42.61
N ASN A 83 16.93 -0.37 -42.21
CA ASN A 83 15.84 -0.59 -43.15
C ASN A 83 15.74 0.59 -44.15
N HIS A 84 15.79 1.84 -43.68
CA HIS A 84 15.76 3.04 -44.53
C HIS A 84 17.01 3.23 -45.40
N LEU A 85 18.18 2.78 -44.96
CA LEU A 85 19.38 2.74 -45.81
C LEU A 85 19.21 1.83 -47.04
N THR A 86 18.38 0.78 -46.95
CA THR A 86 18.20 -0.22 -48.01
C THR A 86 16.97 0.00 -48.88
N ASN A 87 15.89 0.51 -48.28
CA ASN A 87 14.62 0.80 -48.92
C ASN A 87 14.48 2.30 -49.13
N VAL A 88 14.69 2.76 -50.37
CA VAL A 88 14.42 4.15 -50.76
C VAL A 88 12.90 4.32 -50.85
N SER A 89 12.26 4.63 -49.74
CA SER A 89 10.87 5.08 -49.71
C SER A 89 10.81 6.55 -49.34
N ASP A 90 10.06 7.37 -50.08
CA ASP A 90 9.84 8.82 -49.83
C ASP A 90 9.01 9.12 -48.57
N ASN A 91 8.85 8.13 -47.69
CA ASN A 91 8.09 8.30 -46.46
C ASN A 91 8.94 9.08 -45.43
N PHE A 92 8.32 10.06 -44.78
CA PHE A 92 8.96 10.90 -43.78
C PHE A 92 9.06 10.18 -42.43
N TYR A 93 10.29 9.98 -41.95
CA TYR A 93 10.59 9.44 -40.62
C TYR A 93 11.45 10.46 -39.85
N ILE A 94 11.00 10.81 -38.64
CA ILE A 94 11.57 11.93 -37.87
C ILE A 94 13.00 11.64 -37.43
N ILE A 95 13.32 10.41 -37.03
CA ILE A 95 14.59 10.09 -36.37
C ILE A 95 15.44 9.18 -37.25
N SER A 96 14.89 8.05 -37.68
CA SER A 96 15.65 7.08 -38.49
C SER A 96 15.99 7.63 -39.89
N GLY A 97 15.15 8.51 -40.45
CA GLY A 97 15.39 9.18 -41.72
C GLY A 97 16.68 10.01 -41.73
N PRO A 98 16.81 11.04 -40.88
CA PRO A 98 18.05 11.80 -40.74
C PRO A 98 19.25 10.94 -40.33
N LEU A 99 19.06 9.97 -39.43
CA LEU A 99 20.14 9.08 -39.00
C LEU A 99 20.65 8.20 -40.15
N SER A 100 19.74 7.69 -41.00
CA SER A 100 20.09 6.94 -42.20
C SER A 100 20.86 7.82 -43.19
N ASN A 101 20.46 9.09 -43.36
CA ASN A 101 21.17 10.05 -44.22
C ASN A 101 22.58 10.35 -43.70
N LEU A 102 22.77 10.46 -42.38
CA LEU A 102 24.09 10.59 -41.77
C LEU A 102 24.95 9.35 -42.04
N LEU A 103 24.38 8.15 -41.95
CA LEU A 103 25.11 6.91 -42.20
C LEU A 103 25.40 6.66 -43.70
N LYS A 104 24.72 7.34 -44.63
CA LYS A 104 25.04 7.23 -46.07
C LYS A 104 26.46 7.66 -46.38
N SER A 105 27.03 8.62 -45.65
CA SER A 105 28.42 9.06 -45.85
C SER A 105 29.46 7.99 -45.50
N LEU A 106 29.06 6.95 -44.76
CA LEU A 106 29.92 5.82 -44.41
C LEU A 106 29.95 4.72 -45.49
N ASN A 107 29.21 4.89 -46.59
CA ASN A 107 29.21 4.00 -47.76
C ASN A 107 29.03 2.51 -47.43
N PHE A 108 28.14 2.18 -46.48
CA PHE A 108 27.79 0.79 -46.20
C PHE A 108 27.26 0.10 -47.46
N SER A 109 27.73 -1.13 -47.72
CA SER A 109 27.18 -1.92 -48.82
C SER A 109 25.71 -2.27 -48.55
N LYS A 110 24.91 -2.42 -49.60
CA LYS A 110 23.49 -2.81 -49.48
C LYS A 110 23.35 -4.16 -48.75
N SER A 111 24.23 -5.11 -49.05
CA SER A 111 24.26 -6.43 -48.42
C SER A 111 24.53 -6.34 -46.90
N LEU A 112 25.50 -5.50 -46.51
CA LEU A 112 25.83 -5.28 -45.11
C LEU A 112 24.66 -4.60 -44.37
N SER A 113 24.02 -3.60 -44.98
CA SER A 113 22.88 -2.90 -44.39
C SER A 113 21.68 -3.84 -44.17
N ILE A 114 21.36 -4.72 -45.13
CA ILE A 114 20.32 -5.75 -44.97
C ILE A 114 20.67 -6.71 -43.84
N THR A 115 21.94 -7.12 -43.74
CA THR A 115 22.40 -8.02 -42.69
C THR A 115 22.27 -7.36 -41.32
N LEU A 116 22.72 -6.12 -41.16
CA LEU A 116 22.63 -5.36 -39.91
C LEU A 116 21.18 -5.14 -39.49
N HIS A 117 20.29 -4.78 -40.42
CA HIS A 117 18.85 -4.70 -40.15
C HIS A 117 18.32 -6.02 -39.57
N LYS A 118 18.61 -7.16 -40.21
CA LYS A 118 18.17 -8.48 -39.73
C LYS A 118 18.73 -8.80 -38.34
N VAL A 119 20.01 -8.50 -38.09
CA VAL A 119 20.63 -8.73 -36.78
C VAL A 119 19.91 -7.92 -35.71
N PHE A 120 19.74 -6.61 -35.89
CA PHE A 120 19.06 -5.77 -34.90
C PHE A 120 17.61 -6.18 -34.70
N TRP A 121 16.89 -6.54 -35.77
CA TRP A 121 15.52 -7.02 -35.68
C TRP A 121 15.41 -8.32 -34.86
N TRP A 122 16.27 -9.31 -35.12
CA TRP A 122 16.28 -10.56 -34.36
C TRP A 122 16.72 -10.34 -32.91
N THR A 123 17.73 -9.50 -32.66
CA THR A 123 18.13 -9.14 -31.30
C THR A 123 17.00 -8.47 -30.55
N HIS A 124 16.26 -7.55 -31.19
CA HIS A 124 15.09 -6.90 -30.61
C HIS A 124 14.02 -7.93 -30.21
N LEU A 125 13.65 -8.83 -31.13
CA LEU A 125 12.67 -9.88 -30.88
C LEU A 125 13.10 -10.81 -29.73
N LEU A 126 14.35 -11.29 -29.75
CA LEU A 126 14.89 -12.14 -28.68
C LEU A 126 14.89 -11.40 -27.34
N THR A 127 15.23 -10.11 -27.33
CA THR A 127 15.20 -9.27 -26.12
C THR A 127 13.77 -9.17 -25.56
N ILE A 128 12.76 -8.97 -26.41
CA ILE A 128 11.34 -8.97 -25.99
C ILE A 128 10.97 -10.30 -25.34
N LEU A 129 11.28 -11.43 -26.01
CA LEU A 129 10.93 -12.77 -25.51
C LEU A 129 11.64 -13.08 -24.19
N SER A 130 12.92 -12.75 -24.07
CA SER A 130 13.67 -12.89 -22.82
C SER A 130 13.10 -11.99 -21.72
N PHE A 131 12.75 -10.73 -22.04
CA PHE A 131 12.22 -9.81 -21.04
C PHE A 131 10.83 -10.25 -20.56
N ALA A 132 9.96 -10.75 -21.44
CA ALA A 132 8.66 -11.30 -21.07
C ALA A 132 8.75 -12.44 -20.05
N ILE A 133 9.76 -13.31 -20.16
CA ILE A 133 10.04 -14.37 -19.18
C ILE A 133 10.65 -13.80 -17.90
N TYR A 134 11.49 -12.76 -18.01
CA TYR A 134 12.18 -12.16 -16.87
C TYR A 134 11.26 -11.31 -15.97
N ILE A 135 10.25 -10.64 -16.54
CA ILE A 135 9.30 -9.80 -15.78
C ILE A 135 8.68 -10.54 -14.58
N PRO A 136 8.02 -11.71 -14.75
CA PRO A 136 7.39 -12.40 -13.63
C PRO A 136 8.37 -12.99 -12.62
N LEU A 137 9.65 -13.13 -12.99
CA LEU A 137 10.70 -13.69 -12.13
C LEU A 137 11.57 -12.62 -11.47
N SER A 138 11.23 -11.35 -11.64
CA SER A 138 12.04 -10.23 -11.16
C SER A 138 11.18 -9.21 -10.43
N LYS A 139 11.85 -8.24 -9.80
CA LYS A 139 11.20 -7.04 -9.25
C LYS A 139 10.43 -6.20 -10.27
N HIS A 140 10.53 -6.49 -11.57
CA HIS A 140 9.72 -5.84 -12.59
C HIS A 140 8.27 -6.36 -12.63
N MET A 141 7.94 -7.41 -11.86
CA MET A 141 6.57 -7.87 -11.64
C MET A 141 5.61 -6.75 -11.20
N HIS A 142 6.14 -5.70 -10.54
CA HIS A 142 5.35 -4.53 -10.17
C HIS A 142 4.61 -3.90 -11.36
N LEU A 143 5.11 -4.01 -12.60
CA LEU A 143 4.40 -3.51 -13.77
C LEU A 143 3.03 -4.18 -13.96
N LEU A 144 2.92 -5.46 -13.61
CA LEU A 144 1.69 -6.24 -13.70
C LEU A 144 0.85 -6.12 -12.42
N ALA A 145 1.50 -6.10 -11.25
CA ALA A 145 0.81 -6.07 -9.97
C ALA A 145 0.31 -4.67 -9.58
N SER A 146 0.98 -3.59 -9.98
CA SER A 146 0.60 -2.21 -9.58
C SER A 146 -0.81 -1.80 -10.03
N PRO A 147 -1.25 -2.06 -11.30
CA PRO A 147 -2.62 -1.77 -11.69
C PRO A 147 -3.66 -2.53 -10.86
N LEU A 148 -3.37 -3.79 -10.51
CA LEU A 148 -4.25 -4.61 -9.67
C LEU A 148 -4.27 -4.11 -8.22
N ALA A 149 -3.11 -3.79 -7.64
CA ALA A 149 -3.01 -3.22 -6.29
C ALA A 149 -3.80 -1.91 -6.18
N PHE A 150 -3.67 -1.03 -7.17
CA PHE A 150 -4.42 0.22 -7.21
C PHE A 150 -5.93 -0.04 -7.38
N PHE A 151 -6.33 -0.92 -8.30
CA PHE A 151 -7.74 -1.25 -8.53
C PHE A 151 -8.44 -1.82 -7.29
N PHE A 152 -7.75 -2.66 -6.53
CA PHE A 152 -8.28 -3.28 -5.31
C PHE A 152 -7.97 -2.48 -4.04
N SER A 153 -7.41 -1.27 -4.15
CA SER A 153 -7.10 -0.42 -3.01
C SER A 153 -8.36 -0.05 -2.23
N SER A 154 -8.23 0.03 -0.89
CA SER A 154 -9.33 0.46 -0.05
C SER A 154 -9.68 1.93 -0.30
N LEU A 155 -10.97 2.21 -0.46
CA LEU A 155 -11.50 3.58 -0.50
C LEU A 155 -11.77 4.15 0.89
N ASN A 156 -11.55 3.36 1.94
CA ASN A 156 -11.71 3.81 3.31
C ASN A 156 -10.55 4.72 3.73
N ASN A 157 -10.77 5.48 4.79
CA ASN A 157 -9.70 6.27 5.40
C ASN A 157 -8.55 5.36 5.86
N THR A 158 -7.31 5.79 5.64
CA THR A 158 -6.06 5.04 5.92
C THR A 158 -5.95 4.49 7.34
N GLY A 159 -6.65 5.10 8.31
CA GLY A 159 -6.65 4.67 9.71
C GLY A 159 -7.58 3.50 10.03
N VAL A 160 -8.44 3.08 9.09
CA VAL A 160 -9.39 1.99 9.26
C VAL A 160 -8.66 0.66 9.11
N ILE A 161 -8.74 -0.17 10.14
CA ILE A 161 -8.22 -1.53 10.17
C ILE A 161 -9.40 -2.48 10.06
N ASP A 162 -9.33 -3.50 9.21
CA ASP A 162 -10.38 -4.50 9.07
C ASP A 162 -10.61 -5.26 10.39
N THR A 163 -11.89 -5.48 10.72
CA THR A 163 -12.32 -6.34 11.84
C THR A 163 -12.68 -7.72 11.29
N PRO A 164 -12.04 -8.80 11.74
CA PRO A 164 -12.49 -10.17 11.49
C PRO A 164 -13.87 -10.39 12.14
N GLN A 165 -14.88 -10.81 11.37
CA GLN A 165 -16.28 -10.84 11.84
C GLN A 165 -16.61 -11.99 12.79
N ASN A 166 -15.92 -13.13 12.72
CA ASN A 166 -16.24 -14.30 13.56
C ASN A 166 -14.96 -14.96 14.10
N LEU A 167 -14.51 -14.50 15.27
CA LEU A 167 -13.30 -15.01 15.91
C LEU A 167 -13.46 -16.45 16.43
N GLU A 168 -14.69 -16.88 16.76
CA GLU A 168 -14.96 -18.20 17.34
C GLU A 168 -14.79 -19.34 16.32
N THR A 169 -14.96 -19.03 15.03
CA THR A 169 -14.85 -20.01 13.94
C THR A 169 -13.51 -19.94 13.19
N MET A 170 -12.57 -19.09 13.64
CA MET A 170 -11.29 -18.95 12.96
C MET A 170 -10.29 -20.00 13.44
N ASP A 171 -9.68 -20.68 12.48
CA ASP A 171 -8.60 -21.65 12.75
C ASP A 171 -7.27 -20.97 13.09
N THR A 172 -7.06 -19.73 12.63
CA THR A 172 -5.84 -18.96 12.86
C THR A 172 -6.13 -17.47 13.00
N PHE A 173 -5.45 -16.82 13.95
CA PHE A 173 -5.49 -15.37 14.13
C PHE A 173 -4.28 -14.69 13.48
N GLY A 174 -4.55 -13.70 12.63
CA GLY A 174 -3.51 -12.91 11.96
C GLY A 174 -2.76 -13.70 10.87
N ALA A 175 -1.58 -13.19 10.50
CA ALA A 175 -0.76 -13.79 9.46
C ALA A 175 0.70 -13.96 9.89
N ASN A 176 1.23 -15.15 9.65
CA ASN A 176 2.67 -15.47 9.75
C ASN A 176 3.13 -16.34 8.55
N ASN A 177 2.27 -16.61 7.59
CA ASN A 177 2.62 -17.35 6.39
C ASN A 177 1.99 -16.64 5.18
N ILE A 178 2.59 -16.77 4.00
CA ILE A 178 2.05 -16.22 2.75
C ILE A 178 0.61 -16.66 2.51
N ASN A 179 0.27 -17.90 2.87
CA ASN A 179 -1.07 -18.43 2.70
C ASN A 179 -2.10 -17.85 3.68
N THR A 180 -1.67 -17.22 4.78
CA THR A 180 -2.58 -16.58 5.76
C THR A 180 -2.72 -15.08 5.57
N PHE A 181 -1.92 -14.47 4.68
CA PHE A 181 -2.19 -13.09 4.26
C PHE A 181 -3.40 -13.02 3.32
N LYS A 182 -4.11 -11.90 3.38
CA LYS A 182 -5.24 -11.61 2.49
C LYS A 182 -4.76 -11.51 1.04
N PRO A 183 -5.56 -11.91 0.04
CA PRO A 183 -5.17 -11.85 -1.38
C PRO A 183 -4.67 -10.46 -1.82
N LYS A 184 -5.32 -9.39 -1.36
CA LYS A 184 -4.88 -8.01 -1.62
C LYS A 184 -3.48 -7.72 -1.09
N GLN A 185 -3.15 -8.19 0.12
CA GLN A 185 -1.82 -8.00 0.71
C GLN A 185 -0.74 -8.71 -0.14
N ILE A 186 -1.04 -9.90 -0.68
CA ILE A 186 -0.12 -10.61 -1.56
C ILE A 186 0.12 -9.81 -2.86
N ILE A 187 -0.94 -9.28 -3.48
CA ILE A 187 -0.83 -8.42 -4.67
C ILE A 187 0.05 -7.20 -4.37
N ASP A 188 -0.14 -6.58 -3.20
CA ASP A 188 0.64 -5.42 -2.76
C ASP A 188 2.14 -5.73 -2.62
N PHE A 189 2.50 -6.94 -2.18
CA PHE A 189 3.89 -7.36 -2.09
C PHE A 189 4.56 -7.31 -3.47
N PHE A 190 3.89 -7.83 -4.50
CA PHE A 190 4.39 -7.82 -5.88
C PHE A 190 4.30 -6.44 -6.57
N ALA A 191 3.45 -5.54 -6.08
CA ALA A 191 3.30 -4.18 -6.62
C ALA A 191 4.45 -3.23 -6.23
N CYS A 192 5.29 -3.60 -5.27
CA CYS A 192 6.35 -2.73 -4.78
C CYS A 192 7.39 -2.40 -5.85
N ALA A 193 7.46 -1.14 -6.27
CA ALA A 193 8.46 -0.64 -7.21
C ALA A 193 9.81 -0.27 -6.55
N VAL A 194 9.96 -0.48 -5.23
CA VAL A 194 11.18 -0.14 -4.47
C VAL A 194 11.59 1.33 -4.72
N CYS A 195 10.63 2.25 -4.61
CA CYS A 195 10.84 3.68 -4.92
C CYS A 195 11.26 4.53 -3.70
N GLY A 196 11.20 3.94 -2.50
CA GLY A 196 11.61 4.54 -1.23
C GLY A 196 10.71 5.65 -0.67
N ARG A 197 9.61 6.03 -1.35
CA ARG A 197 8.70 7.09 -0.87
C ARG A 197 8.13 6.80 0.51
N CYS A 198 7.68 5.56 0.73
CA CYS A 198 7.12 5.13 2.00
C CYS A 198 8.14 5.16 3.15
N SER A 199 9.41 4.85 2.88
CA SER A 199 10.49 4.94 3.88
C SER A 199 10.90 6.39 4.15
N GLU A 200 10.91 7.25 3.13
CA GLU A 200 11.25 8.67 3.27
C GLU A 200 10.32 9.43 4.21
N VAL A 201 9.04 9.06 4.26
CA VAL A 201 8.04 9.67 5.17
C VAL A 201 7.80 8.87 6.45
N CYS A 202 8.45 7.72 6.62
CA CYS A 202 8.27 6.90 7.81
C CYS A 202 9.00 7.56 8.99
N PRO A 203 8.31 8.02 10.05
CA PRO A 203 8.97 8.64 11.19
C PRO A 203 9.95 7.68 11.86
N THR A 204 9.65 6.38 11.83
CA THR A 204 10.50 5.35 12.42
C THR A 204 11.82 5.18 11.67
N ASP A 205 11.77 5.04 10.34
CA ASP A 205 12.96 4.98 9.47
C ASP A 205 13.82 6.25 9.60
N LEU A 206 13.17 7.42 9.64
CA LEU A 206 13.85 8.72 9.80
C LEU A 206 14.67 8.82 11.09
N THR A 207 14.24 8.14 12.16
CA THR A 207 14.96 8.08 13.44
C THR A 207 16.01 6.97 13.54
N GLY A 208 16.24 6.20 12.46
CA GLY A 208 17.24 5.13 12.43
C GLY A 208 16.82 3.84 13.15
N LYS A 209 15.53 3.68 13.43
CA LYS A 209 14.95 2.43 13.93
C LYS A 209 14.86 1.37 12.82
N GLN A 210 14.50 0.13 13.16
CA GLN A 210 14.61 -0.98 12.21
C GLN A 210 13.56 -0.93 11.09
N LEU A 211 12.35 -0.46 11.40
CA LEU A 211 11.28 -0.45 10.41
C LEU A 211 11.57 0.48 9.24
N SER A 212 11.60 -0.13 8.05
CA SER A 212 11.47 0.57 6.77
C SER A 212 10.33 -0.06 5.95
N PRO A 213 9.23 0.67 5.67
CA PRO A 213 8.07 0.09 4.97
C PRO A 213 8.42 -0.53 3.61
N MET A 214 9.39 0.06 2.89
CA MET A 214 9.88 -0.48 1.62
C MET A 214 10.55 -1.86 1.79
N PHE A 215 11.41 -2.01 2.80
CA PHE A 215 12.08 -3.28 3.06
C PHE A 215 11.11 -4.33 3.56
N LEU A 216 10.19 -3.98 4.47
CA LEU A 216 9.17 -4.89 4.97
C LEU A 216 8.35 -5.52 3.83
N ILE A 217 7.81 -4.70 2.92
CA ILE A 217 7.02 -5.20 1.80
C ILE A 217 7.87 -6.04 0.83
N ASN A 218 9.11 -5.62 0.55
CA ASN A 218 9.98 -6.40 -0.32
C ASN A 218 10.40 -7.74 0.31
N ASN A 219 10.65 -7.80 1.61
CA ASN A 219 11.01 -9.05 2.27
C ASN A 219 9.84 -10.04 2.27
N LEU A 220 8.60 -9.54 2.38
CA LEU A 220 7.39 -10.34 2.22
C LEU A 220 7.20 -10.82 0.76
N MET A 221 7.51 -9.98 -0.23
CA MET A 221 7.53 -10.39 -1.65
C MET A 221 8.57 -11.47 -1.93
N ASP A 222 9.80 -11.30 -1.40
CA ASP A 222 10.88 -12.25 -1.56
C ASP A 222 10.47 -13.61 -0.95
N ASN A 223 9.80 -13.62 0.20
CA ASN A 223 9.22 -14.84 0.78
C ASN A 223 8.14 -15.47 -0.12
N ALA A 224 7.17 -14.69 -0.62
CA ALA A 224 6.11 -15.17 -1.49
C ALA A 224 6.66 -15.82 -2.77
N THR A 225 7.78 -15.30 -3.28
CA THR A 225 8.46 -15.79 -4.49
C THR A 225 9.36 -16.99 -4.21
N SER A 226 10.08 -17.02 -3.08
CA SER A 226 10.93 -18.16 -2.70
C SER A 226 10.12 -19.40 -2.36
N THR A 227 8.91 -19.22 -1.81
CA THR A 227 7.97 -20.31 -1.52
C THR A 227 7.53 -21.04 -2.79
N SER A 228 7.53 -20.35 -3.95
CA SER A 228 7.25 -20.93 -5.26
C SER A 228 8.46 -21.64 -5.89
N ILE A 229 9.67 -21.44 -5.34
CA ILE A 229 10.94 -22.00 -5.86
C ILE A 229 11.71 -22.67 -4.70
N LYS A 230 11.39 -23.96 -4.46
CA LYS A 230 12.09 -24.97 -3.62
C LYS A 230 11.71 -25.10 -2.14
N THR A 231 11.28 -26.32 -1.81
CA THR A 231 11.72 -27.19 -0.69
C THR A 231 12.81 -26.62 0.22
N ALA A 232 12.45 -25.74 1.16
CA ALA A 232 13.29 -25.38 2.29
C ALA A 232 12.82 -26.16 3.54
N PRO A 233 13.74 -26.75 4.33
CA PRO A 233 13.38 -27.57 5.51
C PRO A 233 12.67 -26.77 6.63
N ASN A 234 12.68 -25.43 6.56
CA ASN A 234 12.07 -24.54 7.56
C ASN A 234 10.75 -23.89 7.09
N PHE A 235 10.03 -24.51 6.14
CA PHE A 235 8.75 -24.00 5.62
C PHE A 235 7.71 -23.69 6.71
N ASN A 236 7.84 -24.30 7.89
CA ASN A 236 6.95 -24.12 9.03
C ASN A 236 7.30 -22.93 9.96
N GLU A 237 8.42 -22.22 9.75
CA GLU A 237 8.82 -21.13 10.67
C GLU A 237 8.13 -19.78 10.38
N GLY A 238 7.43 -19.65 9.25
CA GLY A 238 6.68 -18.45 8.89
C GLY A 238 7.55 -17.29 8.40
N VAL A 239 6.95 -16.09 8.27
CA VAL A 239 7.62 -14.87 7.78
C VAL A 239 8.25 -14.05 8.91
N ILE A 240 7.72 -14.17 10.13
CA ILE A 240 8.21 -13.45 11.29
C ILE A 240 9.51 -14.10 11.76
N ASN A 241 10.53 -13.29 12.08
CA ASN A 241 11.92 -13.66 12.38
C ASN A 241 12.73 -14.26 11.23
N ASN A 242 12.09 -14.67 10.13
CA ASN A 242 12.76 -15.12 8.91
C ASN A 242 12.94 -14.00 7.88
N ASN A 243 11.87 -13.26 7.61
CA ASN A 243 11.83 -12.20 6.58
C ASN A 243 11.60 -10.82 7.19
N VAL A 244 10.83 -10.75 8.29
CA VAL A 244 10.53 -9.52 9.01
C VAL A 244 10.78 -9.75 10.49
N THR A 245 11.53 -8.86 11.14
CA THR A 245 11.79 -8.98 12.58
C THR A 245 10.60 -8.50 13.41
N GLU A 246 10.45 -9.04 14.61
CA GLU A 246 9.44 -8.53 15.56
C GLU A 246 9.64 -7.05 15.87
N THR A 247 10.89 -6.59 15.94
CA THR A 247 11.21 -5.17 16.16
C THR A 247 10.63 -4.31 15.06
N GLU A 248 10.80 -4.68 13.78
CA GLU A 248 10.22 -3.96 12.64
C GLU A 248 8.69 -3.88 12.74
N ILE A 249 8.05 -4.97 13.18
CA ILE A 249 6.58 -5.03 13.36
C ILE A 249 6.13 -4.06 14.45
N TRP A 250 6.80 -4.03 15.59
CA TRP A 250 6.43 -3.19 16.74
C TRP A 250 6.83 -1.72 16.60
N ASP A 251 7.80 -1.43 15.74
CA ASP A 251 8.26 -0.07 15.43
C ASP A 251 7.23 0.75 14.61
N CYS A 252 6.23 0.10 14.01
CA CYS A 252 5.18 0.78 13.25
C CYS A 252 4.25 1.58 14.16
N LEU A 253 4.16 2.89 13.92
CA LEU A 253 3.24 3.78 14.65
C LEU A 253 1.81 3.80 14.08
N THR A 254 1.56 3.09 12.96
CA THR A 254 0.25 3.04 12.28
C THR A 254 -0.29 4.42 11.84
N CYS A 255 0.61 5.38 11.56
CA CYS A 255 0.27 6.77 11.23
C CYS A 255 -0.28 6.99 9.80
N GLY A 256 -0.11 6.02 8.90
CA GLY A 256 -0.67 6.08 7.54
C GLY A 256 0.17 6.81 6.49
N ALA A 257 1.25 7.50 6.88
CA ALA A 257 2.06 8.29 5.93
C ALA A 257 2.59 7.46 4.75
N CYS A 258 3.06 6.24 5.01
CA CYS A 258 3.58 5.34 3.98
C CYS A 258 2.53 4.87 2.96
N VAL A 259 1.27 4.73 3.40
CA VAL A 259 0.16 4.33 2.53
C VAL A 259 -0.24 5.50 1.64
N ASN A 260 -0.33 6.71 2.21
CA ASN A 260 -0.72 7.92 1.47
C ASN A 260 0.31 8.32 0.40
N GLU A 261 1.59 8.07 0.63
CA GLU A 261 2.66 8.38 -0.32
C GLU A 261 2.89 7.28 -1.38
N CYS A 262 2.18 6.15 -1.29
CA CYS A 262 2.39 5.04 -2.20
C CYS A 262 1.78 5.33 -3.57
N PRO A 263 2.57 5.42 -4.66
CA PRO A 263 2.04 5.72 -5.99
C PRO A 263 1.30 4.53 -6.64
N VAL A 264 1.37 3.35 -6.01
CA VAL A 264 0.84 2.09 -6.54
C VAL A 264 -0.19 1.43 -5.60
N GLY A 265 -0.66 2.16 -4.58
CA GLY A 265 -1.79 1.72 -3.73
C GLY A 265 -1.49 0.61 -2.71
N ILE A 266 -0.23 0.48 -2.26
CA ILE A 266 0.17 -0.53 -1.25
C ILE A 266 -0.26 -0.11 0.16
N GLU A 267 -0.98 -1.00 0.83
CA GLU A 267 -1.49 -0.81 2.19
C GLU A 267 -0.53 -1.38 3.24
N HIS A 268 0.64 -0.75 3.38
CA HIS A 268 1.77 -1.21 4.20
C HIS A 268 1.42 -1.59 5.66
N ILE A 269 0.42 -0.93 6.26
CA ILE A 269 0.04 -1.15 7.67
C ILE A 269 -0.74 -2.46 7.83
N SER A 270 -1.56 -2.82 6.85
CA SER A 270 -2.43 -3.99 6.91
C SER A 270 -1.68 -5.29 7.24
N PRO A 271 -0.60 -5.68 6.53
CA PRO A 271 0.17 -6.89 6.86
C PRO A 271 0.87 -6.79 8.22
N ILE A 272 1.25 -5.59 8.68
CA ILE A 272 1.85 -5.41 10.02
C ILE A 272 0.82 -5.72 11.11
N ILE A 273 -0.43 -5.26 10.95
CA ILE A 273 -1.49 -5.57 11.90
C ILE A 273 -1.82 -7.06 11.91
N GLU A 274 -1.84 -7.72 10.75
CA GLU A 274 -2.03 -9.18 10.70
C GLU A 274 -0.89 -9.93 11.43
N MET A 275 0.37 -9.50 11.26
CA MET A 275 1.49 -10.10 12.00
C MET A 275 1.43 -9.81 13.51
N ARG A 276 1.02 -8.61 13.92
CA ARG A 276 0.76 -8.29 15.33
C ARG A 276 -0.35 -9.14 15.91
N ARG A 277 -1.43 -9.34 15.17
CA ARG A 277 -2.56 -10.20 15.57
C ARG A 277 -2.08 -11.64 15.80
N HIS A 278 -1.24 -12.16 14.91
CA HIS A 278 -0.62 -13.47 15.12
C HIS A 278 0.24 -13.51 16.39
N LEU A 279 1.15 -12.55 16.55
CA LEU A 279 2.02 -12.49 17.73
C LEU A 279 1.23 -12.42 19.04
N VAL A 280 0.17 -11.62 19.09
CA VAL A 280 -0.60 -11.40 20.31
C VAL A 280 -1.58 -12.54 20.59
N MET A 281 -2.36 -12.97 19.60
CA MET A 281 -3.46 -13.92 19.82
C MET A 281 -3.02 -15.39 19.74
N GLU A 282 -1.96 -15.72 18.98
CA GLU A 282 -1.47 -17.10 18.86
C GLU A 282 -0.23 -17.38 19.70
N LYS A 283 0.63 -16.38 19.89
CA LYS A 283 1.94 -16.55 20.54
C LYS A 283 2.04 -15.88 21.91
N SER A 284 1.04 -15.08 22.31
CA SER A 284 1.08 -14.25 23.52
C SER A 284 2.39 -13.45 23.63
N LYS A 285 2.92 -12.98 22.49
CA LYS A 285 4.22 -12.31 22.38
C LYS A 285 4.06 -10.86 21.96
N MET A 286 4.51 -9.94 22.80
CA MET A 286 4.44 -8.50 22.57
C MET A 286 5.40 -7.76 23.50
N PRO A 287 5.72 -6.48 23.23
CA PRO A 287 6.49 -5.66 24.16
C PRO A 287 5.76 -5.46 25.50
N GLU A 288 6.50 -5.39 26.60
CA GLU A 288 5.95 -5.24 27.96
C GLU A 288 5.00 -4.02 28.09
N THR A 289 5.31 -2.92 27.40
CA THR A 289 4.45 -1.73 27.37
C THR A 289 3.11 -1.99 26.67
N ALA A 290 3.10 -2.83 25.62
CA ALA A 290 1.89 -3.22 24.92
C ALA A 290 1.07 -4.20 25.77
N GLU A 291 1.72 -5.20 26.36
CA GLU A 291 1.08 -6.16 27.28
C GLU A 291 0.35 -5.42 28.41
N SER A 292 1.04 -4.50 29.07
CA SER A 292 0.40 -3.80 30.18
C SER A 292 -0.69 -2.82 29.76
N THR A 293 -0.63 -2.31 28.54
CA THR A 293 -1.73 -1.55 27.95
C THR A 293 -2.95 -2.43 27.80
N LEU A 294 -2.79 -3.67 27.30
CA LEU A 294 -3.88 -4.65 27.19
C LEU A 294 -4.45 -5.03 28.56
N VAL A 295 -3.59 -5.32 29.56
CA VAL A 295 -4.04 -5.62 30.92
C VAL A 295 -4.84 -4.47 31.52
N SER A 296 -4.40 -3.22 31.29
CA SER A 296 -5.13 -2.04 31.76
C SER A 296 -6.50 -1.90 31.10
N LEU A 297 -6.56 -2.14 29.79
CA LEU A 297 -7.81 -2.12 29.02
C LEU A 297 -8.78 -3.20 29.49
N GLU A 298 -8.30 -4.41 29.77
CA GLU A 298 -9.12 -5.52 30.23
C GLU A 298 -9.66 -5.28 31.65
N GLN A 299 -8.81 -4.84 32.58
CA GLN A 299 -9.21 -4.67 33.98
C GLN A 299 -10.02 -3.40 34.24
N ARG A 300 -9.76 -2.33 33.49
CA ARG A 300 -10.28 -0.99 33.79
C ARG A 300 -11.02 -0.32 32.64
N GLY A 301 -11.05 -0.93 31.45
CA GLY A 301 -11.67 -0.35 30.26
C GLY A 301 -10.87 0.80 29.64
N HIS A 302 -9.62 1.05 30.05
CA HIS A 302 -8.79 2.11 29.50
C HIS A 302 -7.28 1.80 29.56
N PRO A 303 -6.45 2.38 28.68
CA PRO A 303 -5.04 2.00 28.55
C PRO A 303 -4.12 2.62 29.61
N TRP A 304 -4.57 3.66 30.31
CA TRP A 304 -3.71 4.47 31.20
C TRP A 304 -3.38 3.79 32.53
N ARG A 305 -2.07 3.65 32.86
CA ARG A 305 -1.60 3.15 34.17
C ARG A 305 -1.74 4.23 35.25
N GLY A 306 -2.14 3.84 36.46
CA GLY A 306 -1.99 4.65 37.68
C GLY A 306 -2.69 6.02 37.69
N THR A 307 -3.79 6.19 36.95
CA THR A 307 -4.54 7.46 36.97
C THR A 307 -5.18 7.64 38.35
N THR A 308 -4.88 8.74 39.03
CA THR A 308 -5.57 9.13 40.28
C THR A 308 -6.99 9.62 40.01
N TYR A 309 -7.26 10.06 38.78
CA TYR A 309 -8.56 10.54 38.34
C TYR A 309 -9.50 9.38 38.03
N THR A 310 -10.72 9.49 38.54
CA THR A 310 -11.86 8.70 38.08
C THR A 310 -12.38 9.26 36.77
N ARG A 311 -13.11 8.44 36.01
CA ARG A 311 -13.66 8.83 34.72
C ARG A 311 -14.63 10.01 34.80
N SER A 312 -15.29 10.22 35.93
CA SER A 312 -16.27 11.29 36.14
C SER A 312 -15.66 12.60 36.65
N ASP A 313 -14.43 12.60 37.15
CA ASP A 313 -13.87 13.76 37.87
C ASP A 313 -13.78 15.02 36.99
N TRP A 314 -13.53 14.83 35.69
CA TRP A 314 -13.29 15.94 34.75
C TRP A 314 -14.48 16.87 34.56
N HIS A 315 -15.72 16.46 34.90
CA HIS A 315 -16.92 17.28 34.70
C HIS A 315 -17.58 17.73 36.01
N SER A 316 -16.97 17.44 37.16
CA SER A 316 -17.50 17.78 38.48
C SER A 316 -17.79 19.28 38.70
N ASP A 317 -17.05 20.14 38.01
CA ASP A 317 -17.16 21.61 38.04
C ASP A 317 -17.97 22.17 36.85
N LEU A 318 -18.54 21.32 36.01
CA LEU A 318 -19.25 21.71 34.80
C LEU A 318 -20.74 21.38 34.90
N ASN A 319 -21.57 22.28 34.36
CA ASN A 319 -22.99 22.01 34.18
C ASN A 319 -23.18 21.14 32.93
N VAL A 320 -23.05 19.82 33.07
CA VAL A 320 -23.30 18.84 32.01
C VAL A 320 -24.15 17.71 32.57
N LYS A 321 -25.16 17.28 31.82
CA LYS A 321 -26.04 16.18 32.20
C LYS A 321 -25.52 14.86 31.63
N THR A 322 -25.67 13.80 32.38
CA THR A 322 -25.48 12.44 31.89
C THR A 322 -26.71 11.99 31.08
N LEU A 323 -26.54 10.98 30.22
CA LEU A 323 -27.65 10.35 29.49
C LEU A 323 -28.67 9.69 30.44
N SER A 324 -28.25 9.32 31.65
CA SER A 324 -29.18 8.88 32.69
C SER A 324 -30.10 10.00 33.19
N GLU A 325 -29.59 11.24 33.25
CA GLU A 325 -30.32 12.44 33.71
C GLU A 325 -31.12 13.13 32.60
N ASN A 326 -30.63 13.04 31.35
CA ASN A 326 -31.31 13.55 30.15
C ASN A 326 -31.35 12.48 29.04
N PRO A 327 -32.21 11.46 29.14
CA PRO A 327 -32.28 10.38 28.14
C PRO A 327 -32.70 10.86 26.75
N ASP A 328 -33.44 11.97 26.68
CA ASP A 328 -34.01 12.50 25.44
C ASP A 328 -33.06 13.44 24.68
N ALA A 329 -31.86 13.68 25.21
CA ALA A 329 -30.86 14.58 24.63
C ALA A 329 -30.70 14.36 23.12
N GLU A 330 -30.66 15.44 22.34
CA GLU A 330 -30.47 15.37 20.89
C GLU A 330 -29.12 14.73 20.52
N TYR A 331 -28.05 15.09 21.23
CA TYR A 331 -26.69 14.62 20.95
C TYR A 331 -26.04 13.90 22.14
N LEU A 332 -25.25 12.87 21.84
CA LEU A 332 -24.29 12.28 22.78
C LEU A 332 -22.89 12.84 22.50
N LEU A 333 -22.31 13.51 23.49
CA LEU A 333 -20.89 13.82 23.50
C LEU A 333 -20.11 12.62 24.05
N TRP A 334 -19.55 11.81 23.14
CA TRP A 334 -18.60 10.75 23.49
C TRP A 334 -17.22 11.37 23.82
N VAL A 335 -16.74 11.16 25.04
CA VAL A 335 -15.56 11.87 25.57
C VAL A 335 -14.26 11.13 25.28
N GLY A 336 -14.34 9.81 25.28
CA GLY A 336 -13.21 8.91 25.14
C GLY A 336 -12.32 8.83 26.39
N CYS A 337 -11.55 7.76 26.45
CA CYS A 337 -10.71 7.47 27.62
C CYS A 337 -9.58 8.52 27.81
N THR A 338 -9.05 9.10 26.73
CA THR A 338 -8.04 10.17 26.81
C THR A 338 -8.64 11.48 27.31
N GLY A 339 -9.80 11.88 26.77
CA GLY A 339 -10.49 13.12 27.16
C GLY A 339 -10.97 13.11 28.60
N ALA A 340 -11.28 11.93 29.14
CA ALA A 340 -11.78 11.78 30.52
C ALA A 340 -10.67 11.60 31.56
N LEU A 341 -9.54 10.96 31.24
CA LEU A 341 -8.57 10.49 32.24
C LEU A 341 -7.19 11.15 32.15
N VAL A 342 -6.88 11.87 31.06
CA VAL A 342 -5.58 12.52 30.88
C VAL A 342 -5.74 14.02 31.09
N GLU A 343 -5.11 14.56 32.14
CA GLU A 343 -5.26 15.95 32.60
C GLU A 343 -5.12 17.00 31.48
N ARG A 344 -4.06 16.91 30.67
CA ARG A 344 -3.86 17.85 29.55
C ARG A 344 -4.99 17.81 28.52
N ASN A 345 -5.65 16.66 28.37
CA ASN A 345 -6.72 16.43 27.42
C ASN A 345 -8.10 16.77 28.00
N GLN A 346 -8.28 16.68 29.32
CA GLN A 346 -9.50 17.14 29.99
C GLN A 346 -9.76 18.62 29.71
N MET A 347 -8.73 19.47 29.66
CA MET A 347 -8.90 20.90 29.29
C MET A 347 -9.58 21.10 27.93
N VAL A 348 -9.30 20.23 26.96
CA VAL A 348 -9.94 20.25 25.64
C VAL A 348 -11.41 19.83 25.77
N THR A 349 -11.69 18.73 26.48
CA THR A 349 -13.04 18.26 26.76
C THR A 349 -13.89 19.33 27.45
N LYS A 350 -13.35 19.97 28.51
CA LYS A 350 -14.01 21.07 29.24
C LYS A 350 -14.31 22.26 28.32
N SER A 351 -13.38 22.60 27.42
CA SER A 351 -13.57 23.68 26.45
C SER A 351 -14.71 23.37 25.47
N ILE A 352 -14.81 22.13 24.99
CA ILE A 352 -15.92 21.68 24.14
C ILE A 352 -17.25 21.82 24.89
N VAL A 353 -17.32 21.34 26.14
CA VAL A 353 -18.51 21.46 27.00
C VAL A 353 -18.92 22.93 27.18
N ASN A 354 -17.97 23.83 27.46
CA ASN A 354 -18.26 25.25 27.61
C ASN A 354 -18.83 25.87 26.33
N VAL A 355 -18.33 25.49 25.15
CA VAL A 355 -18.84 25.96 23.85
C VAL A 355 -20.25 25.43 23.60
N LEU A 356 -20.51 24.15 23.88
CA LEU A 356 -21.83 23.54 23.72
C LEU A 356 -22.87 24.16 24.67
N ASN A 357 -22.48 24.40 25.93
CA ASN A 357 -23.30 25.07 26.93
C ASN A 357 -23.62 26.51 26.52
N PHE A 358 -22.63 27.28 26.07
CA PHE A 358 -22.82 28.65 25.59
C PHE A 358 -23.77 28.69 24.37
N SER A 359 -23.62 27.72 23.47
CA SER A 359 -24.45 27.58 22.27
C SER A 359 -25.83 26.98 22.54
N LYS A 360 -26.11 26.58 23.79
CA LYS A 360 -27.37 25.93 24.22
C LYS A 360 -27.73 24.69 23.41
N VAL A 361 -26.72 23.91 23.00
CA VAL A 361 -26.94 22.61 22.35
C VAL A 361 -27.54 21.66 23.37
N ASP A 362 -28.53 20.86 22.97
CA ASP A 362 -29.08 19.80 23.81
C ASP A 362 -28.22 18.53 23.65
N TYR A 363 -27.37 18.29 24.65
CA TYR A 363 -26.48 17.13 24.64
C TYR A 363 -26.34 16.51 26.03
N ALA A 364 -25.90 15.26 26.06
CA ALA A 364 -25.58 14.52 27.26
C ALA A 364 -24.27 13.72 27.11
N ILE A 365 -23.71 13.27 28.24
CA ILE A 365 -22.51 12.41 28.30
C ILE A 365 -22.83 11.05 28.92
N LEU A 366 -21.99 10.04 28.68
CA LEU A 366 -22.09 8.74 29.36
C LEU A 366 -21.39 8.71 30.73
N SER A 367 -20.43 9.61 30.98
CA SER A 367 -19.66 9.67 32.22
C SER A 367 -19.03 8.30 32.55
N GLY A 368 -19.34 7.70 33.71
CA GLY A 368 -18.79 6.43 34.19
C GLY A 368 -19.22 5.19 33.40
N GLU A 369 -20.29 5.24 32.61
CA GLU A 369 -20.73 4.09 31.80
C GLU A 369 -19.86 3.87 30.54
N GLU A 370 -19.07 4.88 30.13
CA GLU A 370 -18.26 4.80 28.91
C GLU A 370 -16.95 4.04 29.15
N THR A 371 -16.54 3.21 28.18
CA THR A 371 -15.22 2.58 28.16
C THR A 371 -14.36 3.17 27.03
N CYS A 372 -13.08 2.81 26.93
CA CYS A 372 -12.28 3.24 25.78
C CYS A 372 -12.78 2.57 24.49
N THR A 373 -12.42 3.09 23.31
CA THR A 373 -12.88 2.56 22.00
C THR A 373 -12.41 1.14 21.70
N GLY A 374 -11.37 0.66 22.40
CA GLY A 374 -10.65 -0.55 22.04
C GLY A 374 -9.66 -0.38 20.88
N ASP A 375 -9.55 0.80 20.25
CA ASP A 375 -8.58 1.04 19.14
C ASP A 375 -7.13 0.67 19.51
N PRO A 376 -6.62 0.97 20.73
CA PRO A 376 -5.28 0.51 21.10
C PRO A 376 -5.15 -1.02 21.12
N ALA A 377 -6.16 -1.75 21.61
CA ALA A 377 -6.15 -3.21 21.58
C ALA A 377 -6.10 -3.73 20.13
N LYS A 378 -6.93 -3.15 19.25
CA LYS A 378 -6.95 -3.49 17.82
C LYS A 378 -5.60 -3.27 17.14
N ARG A 379 -4.95 -2.12 17.38
CA ARG A 379 -3.64 -1.77 16.80
C ARG A 379 -2.48 -2.57 17.36
N ILE A 380 -2.60 -3.04 18.61
CA ILE A 380 -1.65 -3.97 19.23
C ILE A 380 -1.84 -5.38 18.68
N GLY A 381 -3.04 -5.73 18.19
CA GLY A 381 -3.34 -7.05 17.62
C GLY A 381 -4.23 -7.92 18.51
N ASN A 382 -4.79 -7.39 19.60
CA ASN A 382 -5.77 -8.11 20.41
C ASN A 382 -7.19 -7.79 19.92
N GLU A 383 -7.65 -8.56 18.92
CA GLU A 383 -8.96 -8.35 18.31
C GLU A 383 -10.11 -8.67 19.27
N TYR A 384 -9.95 -9.68 20.13
CA TYR A 384 -10.97 -10.09 21.09
C TYR A 384 -11.27 -8.98 22.11
N LEU A 385 -10.22 -8.39 22.69
CA LEU A 385 -10.37 -7.27 23.62
C LEU A 385 -10.95 -6.03 22.94
N PHE A 386 -10.58 -5.77 21.67
CA PHE A 386 -11.24 -4.72 20.89
C PHE A 386 -12.74 -4.98 20.76
N GLN A 387 -13.16 -6.19 20.37
CA GLN A 387 -14.57 -6.52 20.20
C GLN A 387 -15.35 -6.42 21.52
N ILE A 388 -14.78 -6.84 22.65
CA ILE A 388 -15.41 -6.67 23.97
C ILE A 388 -15.67 -5.19 24.26
N LEU A 389 -14.64 -4.33 24.16
CA LEU A 389 -14.76 -2.91 24.50
C LEU A 389 -15.67 -2.17 23.53
N ALA A 390 -15.58 -2.48 22.23
CA ALA A 390 -16.45 -1.91 21.21
C ALA A 390 -17.91 -2.32 21.45
N ASN A 391 -18.18 -3.61 21.70
CA ASN A 391 -19.53 -4.09 21.98
C ASN A 391 -20.10 -3.50 23.26
N GLN A 392 -19.31 -3.35 24.33
CA GLN A 392 -19.76 -2.66 25.55
C GLN A 392 -20.25 -1.24 25.26
N ASN A 393 -19.50 -0.45 24.49
CA ASN A 393 -19.93 0.88 24.08
C ASN A 393 -21.20 0.84 23.21
N ILE A 394 -21.26 -0.06 22.23
CA ILE A 394 -22.43 -0.23 21.35
C ILE A 394 -23.69 -0.59 22.15
N GLN A 395 -23.58 -1.51 23.11
CA GLN A 395 -24.72 -1.89 23.97
C GLN A 395 -25.19 -0.72 24.83
N ASN A 396 -24.26 0.11 25.33
CA ASN A 396 -24.64 1.34 26.03
C ASN A 396 -25.38 2.32 25.10
N PHE A 397 -24.94 2.47 23.86
CA PHE A 397 -25.65 3.32 22.89
C PHE A 397 -27.05 2.78 22.60
N ILE A 398 -27.19 1.47 22.32
CA ILE A 398 -28.49 0.83 22.06
C ILE A 398 -29.43 0.99 23.26
N LYS A 399 -28.95 0.75 24.48
CA LYS A 399 -29.72 0.90 25.72
C LYS A 399 -30.37 2.28 25.86
N TYR A 400 -29.67 3.35 25.48
CA TYR A 400 -30.20 4.71 25.58
C TYR A 400 -31.07 5.09 24.38
N ASP A 401 -30.77 4.56 23.20
CA ASP A 401 -31.57 4.78 22.00
C ASP A 401 -32.95 4.09 22.08
N GLU A 402 -33.01 2.87 22.64
CA GLU A 402 -34.27 2.18 22.94
C GLU A 402 -35.11 2.94 23.98
N LYS A 403 -34.47 3.55 24.99
CA LYS A 403 -35.17 4.39 25.98
C LYS A 403 -35.79 5.63 25.33
N LYS A 404 -35.08 6.26 24.39
CA LYS A 404 -35.57 7.42 23.63
C LYS A 404 -36.76 7.04 22.73
N ASN A 405 -36.70 5.87 22.09
CA ASN A 405 -37.73 5.40 21.14
C ASN A 405 -38.95 4.69 21.78
N ASN A 406 -39.04 4.62 23.10
CA ASN A 406 -40.25 4.14 23.80
C ASN A 406 -41.44 5.11 23.74
N TYR A 407 -41.29 6.26 23.06
CA TYR A 407 -42.40 7.04 22.48
C TYR A 407 -42.41 6.83 20.95
N SER A 408 -43.11 5.78 20.49
CA SER A 408 -43.44 5.45 19.09
C SER A 408 -42.28 5.29 18.08
N LEU A 409 -41.95 4.04 17.76
CA LEU A 409 -41.10 3.60 16.64
C LEU A 409 -41.51 4.24 15.29
N PRO A 410 -40.52 4.68 14.50
CA PRO A 410 -39.99 3.80 13.46
C PRO A 410 -38.45 3.82 13.34
N THR A 411 -37.87 2.62 13.43
CA THR A 411 -36.62 2.16 12.82
C THR A 411 -35.50 3.19 12.64
N LEU A 412 -34.53 3.15 13.54
CA LEU A 412 -33.17 3.59 13.26
C LEU A 412 -32.64 2.85 12.02
N PRO A 413 -31.80 3.50 11.21
CA PRO A 413 -31.09 2.80 10.15
C PRO A 413 -30.26 1.71 10.81
N LYS A 414 -30.48 0.47 10.37
CA LYS A 414 -29.70 -0.71 10.77
C LYS A 414 -28.23 -0.29 10.81
N TYR A 415 -27.65 -0.23 12.01
CA TYR A 415 -26.19 -0.28 12.16
C TYR A 415 -25.77 -1.56 11.45
N ASN A 416 -25.29 -1.41 10.21
CA ASN A 416 -24.87 -2.53 9.40
C ASN A 416 -23.72 -3.20 10.17
N GLN A 417 -24.01 -4.39 10.69
CA GLN A 417 -23.01 -5.41 10.98
C GLN A 417 -22.37 -5.87 9.65
N LYS A 418 -21.69 -4.96 8.96
CA LYS A 418 -20.80 -5.28 7.85
C LYS A 418 -19.38 -4.92 8.23
#